data_AF-A0A537IAW2-F1
#
_entry.id   AF-A0A537IAW2-F1
#
_cell.length_a   1.000
_cell.length_b   1.000
_cell.length_c   1.000
_cell.angle_alpha   90.00
_cell.angle_beta   90.00
_cell.angle_gamma   90.00
#
_symmetry.space_group_name_H-M   'P 1'
#
loop_
_entity.id
_entity.type
_entity.pdbx_description
1 polymer ?
#
loop_
_entity_poly.entity_id
_entity_poly.type
_entity_poly.pdbx_seq_one_letter_code
_entity_poly.pdbx_strand_id
1 'polypeptide(L)'
;MGDHVRQEWINIISVNYVDKKQTIHYEMNSGSQQSEVYCVSRFNAQDLEIGASPNNILNIAMDIMGIGGRSSSLYYAQIFASPKDERPWQLVLDNQAAQALPDRYVGKLAKSASEYYTIVPVTKVESKGKTGNTLLGAIGFEFRNAEGKTVAAVSLIDKGMVYLGKTTAEERFLLANACTALLLQEVIG
;
A
#
# COMPACT_ATOMS: atom_id res chain seq x y z
N MET A 1 28.15 -4.13 23.63
CA MET A 1 27.28 -3.19 24.34
C MET A 1 26.84 -2.15 23.32
N GLY A 2 25.65 -2.32 22.73
CA GLY A 2 25.23 -1.51 21.59
C GLY A 2 23.85 -1.84 20.99
N ASP A 3 23.11 -2.81 21.53
CA ASP A 3 21.78 -3.21 21.01
C ASP A 3 20.61 -2.37 21.53
N HIS A 4 20.87 -1.33 22.33
CA HIS A 4 19.81 -0.57 23.01
C HIS A 4 19.31 0.68 22.28
N VAL A 5 19.85 1.05 21.11
CA VAL A 5 19.47 2.32 20.43
C VAL A 5 18.45 2.13 19.30
N ARG A 6 18.21 0.90 18.82
CA ARG A 6 17.24 0.66 17.72
C ARG A 6 15.78 0.49 18.16
N GLN A 7 15.50 0.38 19.47
CA GLN A 7 14.14 0.13 19.95
C GLN A 7 13.28 1.38 20.15
N GLU A 8 13.84 2.60 20.08
CA GLU A 8 13.11 3.83 20.48
C GLU A 8 12.48 4.64 19.33
N TRP A 9 12.62 4.22 18.06
CA TRP A 9 12.11 5.02 16.93
C TRP A 9 11.20 4.28 15.95
N ILE A 10 10.90 3.01 16.22
CA ILE A 10 9.85 2.32 15.46
C ILE A 10 8.53 2.62 16.17
N ASN A 11 7.86 3.71 15.74
CA ASN A 11 6.43 3.90 16.00
C ASN A 11 5.67 2.83 15.20
N ILE A 12 5.81 1.57 15.63
CA ILE A 12 5.06 0.43 15.13
C ILE A 12 3.61 0.76 15.42
N ILE A 13 2.83 0.89 14.36
CA ILE A 13 1.38 1.02 14.32
C ILE A 13 0.74 0.52 15.63
N SER A 14 0.42 1.44 16.56
CA SER A 14 -0.30 1.07 17.79
C SER A 14 -1.77 1.05 17.44
N VAL A 15 -2.32 -0.15 17.28
CA VAL A 15 -3.73 -0.30 16.92
C VAL A 15 -4.50 -0.78 18.14
N ASN A 16 -5.45 0.02 18.61
CA ASN A 16 -6.30 -0.35 19.75
C ASN A 16 -7.04 -1.69 19.47
N TYR A 17 -7.09 -2.52 20.52
CA TYR A 17 -7.57 -3.92 20.54
C TYR A 17 -8.94 -4.06 19.86
N VAL A 18 -8.98 -4.70 18.67
CA VAL A 18 -10.20 -5.15 18.01
C VAL A 18 -9.88 -6.51 17.38
N ASP A 19 -10.68 -7.54 17.70
CA ASP A 19 -10.49 -8.98 17.43
C ASP A 19 -10.34 -9.42 15.94
N LYS A 20 -10.17 -8.51 14.97
CA LYS A 20 -10.24 -8.84 13.52
C LYS A 20 -9.16 -8.19 12.64
N LYS A 21 -8.05 -7.74 13.21
CA LYS A 21 -6.98 -7.06 12.48
C LYS A 21 -5.88 -8.06 12.09
N GLN A 22 -5.53 -8.11 10.81
CA GLN A 22 -4.38 -8.87 10.35
C GLN A 22 -3.18 -7.92 10.29
N THR A 23 -2.11 -8.30 10.97
CA THR A 23 -0.81 -7.63 10.86
C THR A 23 0.18 -8.57 10.19
N ILE A 24 0.91 -8.07 9.20
CA ILE A 24 1.96 -8.81 8.52
C ILE A 24 3.24 -7.98 8.59
N HIS A 25 4.34 -8.64 8.95
CA HIS A 25 5.68 -8.08 8.89
C HIS A 25 6.51 -8.94 7.95
N TYR A 26 7.23 -8.31 7.02
CA TYR A 26 8.20 -9.00 6.18
C TYR A 26 9.39 -8.11 5.82
N GLU A 27 10.49 -8.77 5.50
CA GLU A 27 11.69 -8.14 4.95
C GLU A 27 11.91 -8.62 3.52
N MET A 28 12.46 -7.76 2.67
CA MET A 28 12.89 -8.14 1.33
C MET A 28 14.36 -7.76 1.14
N ASN A 29 15.11 -8.63 0.48
CA ASN A 29 16.52 -8.41 0.17
C ASN A 29 16.77 -8.63 -1.33
N SER A 30 17.46 -7.70 -1.98
CA SER A 30 17.84 -7.80 -3.39
C SER A 30 19.21 -7.17 -3.60
N GLY A 31 20.26 -8.00 -3.63
CA GLY A 31 21.64 -7.51 -3.72
C GLY A 31 22.01 -6.67 -2.50
N SER A 32 22.34 -5.40 -2.72
CA SER A 32 22.65 -4.44 -1.64
C SER A 32 21.43 -3.72 -1.06
N GLN A 33 20.23 -3.99 -1.56
CA GLN A 33 18.99 -3.37 -1.10
C GLN A 33 18.31 -4.27 -0.07
N GLN A 34 17.88 -3.68 1.04
CA GLN A 34 17.11 -4.33 2.10
C GLN A 34 15.94 -3.43 2.48
N SER A 35 14.78 -4.04 2.70
CA SER A 35 13.59 -3.35 3.19
C SER A 35 12.95 -4.06 4.35
N GLU A 36 12.19 -3.28 5.11
CA GLU A 36 11.34 -3.74 6.20
C GLU A 36 9.93 -3.20 5.98
N VAL A 37 8.93 -4.07 6.03
CA VAL A 37 7.55 -3.73 5.68
C VAL A 37 6.57 -4.21 6.73
N TYR A 38 5.72 -3.29 7.18
CA TYR A 38 4.67 -3.52 8.16
C TYR A 38 3.31 -3.24 7.53
N CYS A 39 2.45 -4.25 7.47
CA CYS A 39 1.10 -4.15 6.92
C CYS A 39 0.05 -4.35 8.02
N VAL A 40 -1.07 -3.64 7.89
CA VAL A 40 -2.28 -3.84 8.69
C VAL A 40 -3.52 -3.78 7.81
N SER A 41 -4.40 -4.75 8.00
CA SER A 41 -5.67 -4.88 7.27
C SER A 41 -6.87 -4.81 8.23
N ARG A 42 -8.05 -4.45 7.68
CA ARG A 42 -9.36 -4.53 8.35
C ARG A 42 -9.45 -3.65 9.61
N PHE A 43 -8.98 -2.42 9.50
CA PHE A 43 -9.14 -1.43 10.57
C PHE A 43 -10.02 -0.26 10.08
N ASN A 44 -10.71 0.39 11.02
CA ASN A 44 -11.38 1.64 10.76
C ASN A 44 -10.35 2.78 10.80
N ALA A 45 -10.54 3.82 9.99
CA ALA A 45 -9.70 5.02 10.00
C ALA A 45 -9.46 5.59 11.41
N GLN A 46 -10.50 5.53 12.26
CA GLN A 46 -10.49 6.04 13.63
C GLN A 46 -9.67 5.19 14.61
N ASP A 47 -9.39 3.93 14.27
CA ASP A 47 -8.67 3.00 15.15
C ASP A 47 -7.14 3.07 15.00
N LEU A 48 -6.67 3.84 14.02
CA LEU A 48 -5.26 3.91 13.64
C LEU A 48 -4.57 5.04 14.42
N GLU A 49 -4.10 4.73 15.64
CA GLU A 49 -3.20 5.62 16.38
C GLU A 49 -1.78 5.43 15.82
N ILE A 50 -1.43 6.22 14.81
CA ILE A 50 -0.02 6.39 14.44
C ILE A 50 0.52 7.47 15.35
N GLY A 51 1.55 7.14 16.15
CA GLY A 51 2.12 7.96 17.21
C GLY A 51 2.25 9.46 16.88
N ALA A 52 2.11 10.29 17.92
CA ALA A 52 1.97 11.75 17.89
C ALA A 52 2.92 12.46 16.92
N SER A 53 2.47 12.68 15.67
CA SER A 53 3.17 13.52 14.71
C SER A 53 2.14 14.34 13.91
N PRO A 54 2.13 15.68 14.05
CA PRO A 54 1.14 16.57 13.43
C PRO A 54 1.07 16.51 11.88
N ASN A 55 2.07 15.88 11.24
CA ASN A 55 2.22 15.76 9.78
C ASN A 55 2.02 14.33 9.28
N ASN A 56 1.10 13.57 9.89
CA ASN A 56 0.85 12.20 9.47
C ASN A 56 0.25 12.16 8.04
N ILE A 57 0.97 11.52 7.11
CA ILE A 57 0.54 11.32 5.72
C ILE A 57 -0.81 10.62 5.65
N LEU A 58 -1.20 9.82 6.65
CA LEU A 58 -2.54 9.26 6.72
C LEU A 58 -3.62 10.34 6.72
N ASN A 59 -3.47 11.42 7.49
CA ASN A 59 -4.45 12.51 7.51
C ASN A 59 -4.49 13.23 6.14
N ILE A 60 -3.32 13.47 5.55
CA ILE A 60 -3.19 14.07 4.21
C ILE A 60 -3.81 13.16 3.14
N ALA A 61 -3.59 11.84 3.25
CA ALA A 61 -4.10 10.84 2.34
C ALA A 61 -5.63 10.68 2.48
N MET A 62 -6.16 10.72 3.71
CA MET A 62 -7.61 10.69 3.97
C MET A 62 -8.31 11.96 3.45
N ASP A 63 -7.69 13.14 3.64
CA ASP A 63 -8.18 14.41 3.11
C ASP A 63 -8.18 14.41 1.57
N ILE A 64 -7.12 13.93 0.93
CA ILE A 64 -7.01 13.82 -0.54
C ILE A 64 -7.98 12.78 -1.10
N MET A 65 -8.22 11.68 -0.39
CA MET A 65 -9.15 10.63 -0.83
C MET A 65 -10.62 10.97 -0.53
N GLY A 66 -10.91 12.08 0.16
CA GLY A 66 -12.28 12.43 0.58
C GLY A 66 -12.92 11.38 1.48
N ILE A 67 -12.10 10.53 2.12
CA ILE A 67 -12.56 9.47 3.01
C ILE A 67 -12.88 10.11 4.36
N GLY A 68 -14.08 10.69 4.47
CA GLY A 68 -14.65 10.99 5.78
C GLY A 68 -14.69 9.69 6.60
N GLY A 69 -14.46 9.78 7.92
CA GLY A 69 -14.11 8.67 8.83
C GLY A 69 -15.14 7.52 9.01
N ARG A 70 -15.86 7.13 7.96
CA ARG A 70 -16.81 6.01 7.87
C ARG A 70 -16.24 4.77 7.17
N SER A 71 -14.98 4.80 6.70
CA SER A 71 -14.37 3.62 6.09
C SER A 71 -13.96 2.59 7.15
N SER A 72 -14.42 1.36 6.98
CA SER A 72 -14.24 0.24 7.92
C SER A 72 -13.35 -0.88 7.38
N SER A 73 -12.79 -0.71 6.17
CA SER A 73 -11.98 -1.71 5.49
C SER A 73 -10.73 -1.10 4.87
N LEU A 74 -9.96 -0.41 5.71
CA LEU A 74 -8.68 0.14 5.28
C LEU A 74 -7.60 -0.94 5.28
N TYR A 75 -6.67 -0.75 4.36
CA TYR A 75 -5.39 -1.43 4.30
C TYR A 75 -4.28 -0.40 4.31
N TYR A 76 -3.28 -0.64 5.14
CA TYR A 76 -2.15 0.26 5.33
C TYR A 76 -0.86 -0.51 5.36
N ALA A 77 0.18 0.03 4.71
CA ALA A 77 1.52 -0.50 4.83
C ALA A 77 2.55 0.61 5.02
N GLN A 78 3.53 0.37 5.89
CA GLN A 78 4.76 1.16 6.01
C GLN A 78 5.90 0.39 5.37
N ILE A 79 6.60 0.99 4.43
CA ILE A 79 7.69 0.40 3.68
C ILE A 79 8.95 1.24 3.94
N PHE A 80 9.88 0.71 4.71
CA PHE A 80 11.23 1.24 4.81
C PHE A 80 12.06 0.61 3.69
N ALA A 81 12.30 1.34 2.60
CA ALA A 81 12.92 0.80 1.38
C ALA A 81 14.45 0.71 1.48
N SER A 82 15.01 1.23 2.57
CA SER A 82 16.42 1.17 2.94
C SER A 82 16.55 1.16 4.47
N PRO A 83 17.56 0.47 5.05
CA PRO A 83 17.81 0.52 6.50
C PRO A 83 18.17 1.91 7.04
N LYS A 84 18.43 2.87 6.14
CA LYS A 84 18.74 4.27 6.46
C LYS A 84 17.53 5.19 6.34
N ASP A 85 16.37 4.69 5.90
CA ASP A 85 15.17 5.51 5.77
C ASP A 85 14.65 5.91 7.16
N GLU A 86 14.71 7.20 7.47
CA GLU A 86 14.10 7.76 8.69
C GLU A 86 12.57 7.87 8.59
N ARG A 87 12.03 7.82 7.36
CA ARG A 87 10.59 7.92 7.08
C ARG A 87 10.17 6.84 6.09
N PRO A 88 9.15 6.03 6.40
CA PRO A 88 8.67 5.01 5.50
C PRO A 88 7.87 5.61 4.35
N TRP A 89 7.83 4.90 3.22
CA TRP A 89 6.73 5.04 2.28
C TRP A 89 5.46 4.47 2.89
N GLN A 90 4.35 5.17 2.73
CA GLN A 90 3.06 4.80 3.31
C GLN A 90 2.07 4.47 2.20
N LEU A 91 1.61 3.23 2.18
CA LEU A 91 0.54 2.76 1.31
C LEU A 91 -0.78 2.84 2.07
N VAL A 92 -1.80 3.45 1.47
CA VAL A 92 -3.16 3.48 2.01
C VAL A 92 -4.14 3.07 0.91
N LEU A 93 -4.98 2.08 1.23
CA LEU A 93 -6.11 1.65 0.43
C LEU A 93 -7.39 1.57 1.27
N ASP A 94 -8.51 1.88 0.64
CA ASP A 94 -9.85 1.55 1.11
C ASP A 94 -10.37 0.43 0.21
N ASN A 95 -10.39 -0.79 0.75
CA ASN A 95 -10.77 -1.97 -0.01
C ASN A 95 -12.23 -1.95 -0.44
N GLN A 96 -13.11 -1.41 0.41
CA GLN A 96 -14.52 -1.35 0.10
C GLN A 96 -14.77 -0.35 -1.03
N ALA A 97 -14.16 0.84 -0.96
CA ALA A 97 -14.28 1.86 -2.00
C ALA A 97 -13.65 1.42 -3.32
N ALA A 98 -12.48 0.77 -3.26
CA ALA A 98 -11.80 0.22 -4.44
C ALA A 98 -12.65 -0.81 -5.19
N GLN A 99 -13.46 -1.60 -4.47
CA GLN A 99 -14.35 -2.60 -5.06
C GLN A 99 -15.70 -2.01 -5.50
N ALA A 100 -16.28 -1.09 -4.73
CA ALA A 100 -17.60 -0.53 -5.02
C ALA A 100 -17.60 0.51 -6.15
N LEU A 101 -16.53 1.32 -6.26
CA LEU A 101 -16.42 2.43 -7.23
C LEU A 101 -15.05 2.42 -7.91
N PRO A 102 -14.66 1.33 -8.60
CA PRO A 102 -13.29 1.16 -9.10
C PRO A 102 -12.86 2.25 -10.08
N ASP A 103 -13.77 2.79 -10.88
CA ASP A 103 -13.47 3.84 -11.87
C ASP A 103 -13.22 5.23 -11.24
N ARG A 104 -13.58 5.42 -9.96
CA ARG A 104 -13.43 6.69 -9.24
C ARG A 104 -12.44 6.61 -8.09
N TYR A 105 -12.11 5.41 -7.66
CA TYR A 105 -11.26 5.20 -6.51
C TYR A 105 -9.79 5.45 -6.84
N VAL A 106 -9.09 6.13 -5.93
CA VAL A 106 -7.65 6.37 -6.01
C VAL A 106 -7.04 6.17 -4.63
N GLY A 107 -6.20 5.16 -4.50
CA GLY A 107 -5.31 4.95 -3.37
C GLY A 107 -3.98 5.68 -3.51
N LYS A 108 -3.12 5.59 -2.48
CA LYS A 108 -1.83 6.29 -2.46
C LYS A 108 -0.72 5.41 -1.90
N LEU A 109 0.48 5.59 -2.47
CA LEU A 109 1.76 5.18 -1.89
C LEU A 109 2.63 6.43 -1.83
N ALA A 110 2.91 6.96 -0.64
CA ALA A 110 3.57 8.26 -0.50
C ALA A 110 4.62 8.29 0.62
N LYS A 111 5.74 8.96 0.38
CA LYS A 111 6.74 9.32 1.40
C LYS A 111 6.61 10.79 1.80
N SER A 112 6.14 11.64 0.88
CA SER A 112 5.87 13.06 1.10
C SER A 112 4.80 13.56 0.12
N ALA A 113 4.38 14.84 0.22
CA ALA A 113 3.43 15.43 -0.72
C ALA A 113 3.96 15.50 -2.16
N SER A 114 5.28 15.53 -2.34
CA SER A 114 5.96 15.55 -3.65
C SER A 114 6.45 14.19 -4.10
N GLU A 115 6.56 13.21 -3.21
CA GLU A 115 7.03 11.86 -3.49
C GLU A 115 5.89 10.87 -3.27
N TYR A 116 5.12 10.62 -4.33
CA TYR A 116 3.97 9.73 -4.27
C TYR A 116 3.68 9.03 -5.59
N TYR A 117 2.96 7.92 -5.47
CA TYR A 117 2.28 7.20 -6.53
C TYR A 117 0.79 7.17 -6.23
N THR A 118 -0.02 7.14 -7.28
CA THR A 118 -1.44 6.81 -7.18
C THR A 118 -1.63 5.32 -7.43
N ILE A 119 -2.57 4.73 -6.70
CA ILE A 119 -2.92 3.32 -6.82
C ILE A 119 -4.35 3.27 -7.36
N VAL A 120 -4.53 2.74 -8.56
CA VAL A 120 -5.87 2.69 -9.18
C VAL A 120 -6.31 1.24 -9.40
N PRO A 121 -7.60 0.92 -9.19
CA PRO A 121 -8.12 -0.41 -9.46
C PRO A 121 -8.04 -0.79 -10.94
N VAL A 122 -7.75 -2.06 -11.21
CA VAL A 122 -7.88 -2.67 -12.53
C VAL A 122 -9.13 -3.53 -12.54
N THR A 123 -9.99 -3.35 -13.54
CA THR A 123 -11.29 -4.08 -13.68
C THR A 123 -11.39 -4.86 -14.99
N LYS A 124 -10.33 -4.86 -15.79
CA LYS A 124 -10.31 -5.48 -17.12
C LYS A 124 -9.19 -6.50 -17.20
N VAL A 125 -9.55 -7.74 -17.52
CA VAL A 125 -8.57 -8.76 -17.94
C VAL A 125 -8.53 -8.75 -19.45
N GLU A 126 -7.34 -8.68 -20.02
CA GLU A 126 -7.13 -9.06 -21.42
C GLU A 126 -6.76 -10.55 -21.47
N SER A 127 -7.65 -11.37 -22.02
CA SER A 127 -7.39 -12.80 -22.25
C SER A 127 -7.55 -13.10 -23.72
N LYS A 128 -6.49 -13.63 -24.35
CA LYS A 128 -6.45 -14.02 -25.77
C LYS A 128 -6.95 -12.92 -26.73
N GLY A 129 -6.54 -11.67 -26.49
CA GLY A 129 -6.88 -10.51 -27.33
C GLY A 129 -8.33 -10.01 -27.18
N LYS A 130 -9.06 -10.47 -26.15
CA LYS A 130 -10.38 -9.95 -25.80
C LYS A 130 -10.32 -9.32 -24.41
N THR A 131 -10.63 -8.03 -24.34
CA THR A 131 -10.80 -7.30 -23.09
C THR A 131 -12.21 -7.55 -22.56
N GLY A 132 -12.33 -8.21 -21.41
CA GLY A 132 -13.61 -8.39 -20.71
C GLY A 132 -13.65 -7.55 -19.45
N ASN A 133 -14.75 -6.83 -19.22
CA ASN A 133 -15.03 -6.27 -17.88
C ASN A 133 -15.37 -7.43 -16.95
N THR A 134 -14.73 -7.49 -15.79
CA THR A 134 -15.13 -8.43 -14.76
C THR A 134 -16.38 -7.92 -14.05
N LEU A 135 -17.39 -8.79 -13.87
CA LEU A 135 -18.53 -8.50 -13.00
C LEU A 135 -18.14 -8.45 -11.50
N LEU A 136 -16.88 -8.77 -11.18
CA LEU A 136 -16.36 -9.08 -9.85
C LEU A 136 -15.46 -7.98 -9.25
N GLY A 137 -15.76 -6.72 -9.52
CA GLY A 137 -15.00 -5.60 -8.95
C GLY A 137 -13.54 -5.56 -9.42
N ALA A 138 -12.66 -4.99 -8.59
CA ALA A 138 -11.25 -4.84 -8.87
C ALA A 138 -10.49 -6.16 -8.76
N ILE A 139 -9.74 -6.50 -9.81
CA ILE A 139 -8.95 -7.74 -9.98
C ILE A 139 -7.44 -7.52 -9.80
N GLY A 140 -7.05 -6.30 -9.44
CA GLY A 140 -5.68 -5.85 -9.41
C GLY A 140 -5.59 -4.35 -9.19
N PHE A 141 -4.36 -3.85 -9.14
CA PHE A 141 -4.06 -2.44 -8.98
C PHE A 141 -2.90 -2.04 -9.87
N GLU A 142 -2.96 -0.81 -10.39
CA GLU A 142 -1.85 -0.15 -11.07
C GLU A 142 -1.27 0.93 -10.16
N PHE A 143 0.06 1.01 -10.11
CA PHE A 143 0.79 2.14 -9.56
C PHE A 143 1.10 3.11 -10.69
N ARG A 144 0.65 4.36 -10.55
CA ARG A 144 0.92 5.44 -11.49
C ARG A 144 1.74 6.54 -10.83
N ASN A 145 2.74 7.03 -11.55
CA ASN A 145 3.58 8.14 -11.10
C ASN A 145 2.84 9.49 -11.19
N ALA A 146 3.52 10.60 -10.87
CA ALA A 146 2.95 11.95 -10.87
C ALA A 146 2.43 12.38 -12.26
N GLU A 147 3.01 11.85 -13.35
CA GLU A 147 2.55 12.10 -14.73
C GLU A 147 1.37 11.20 -15.14
N GLY A 148 0.87 10.35 -14.24
CA GLY A 148 -0.22 9.41 -14.51
C GLY A 148 0.19 8.17 -15.31
N LYS A 149 1.49 7.94 -15.51
CA LYS A 149 2.01 6.77 -16.23
C LYS A 149 2.10 5.56 -15.30
N THR A 150 1.60 4.41 -15.75
CA THR A 150 1.74 3.14 -15.04
C THR A 150 3.20 2.69 -14.97
N VAL A 151 3.71 2.51 -13.76
CA VAL A 151 5.09 2.11 -13.45
C VAL A 151 5.18 0.74 -12.78
N ALA A 152 4.08 0.25 -12.20
CA ALA A 152 3.94 -1.13 -11.77
C ALA A 152 2.47 -1.53 -11.79
N ALA A 153 2.20 -2.83 -11.82
CA ALA A 153 0.86 -3.38 -11.64
C ALA A 153 0.92 -4.69 -10.87
N VAL A 154 -0.11 -4.93 -10.07
CA VAL A 154 -0.35 -6.19 -9.39
C VAL A 154 -1.69 -6.75 -9.84
N SER A 155 -1.69 -8.00 -10.26
CA SER A 155 -2.88 -8.79 -10.49
C SER A 155 -3.13 -9.63 -9.26
N LEU A 156 -4.37 -9.66 -8.75
CA LEU A 156 -4.76 -10.46 -7.58
C LEU A 156 -5.37 -11.82 -7.97
N ILE A 157 -5.51 -12.09 -9.27
CA ILE A 157 -6.01 -13.37 -9.80
C ILE A 157 -4.88 -14.40 -9.95
N ASP A 158 -5.23 -15.69 -10.02
CA ASP A 158 -4.34 -16.81 -10.39
C ASP A 158 -2.97 -16.83 -9.69
N LYS A 159 -2.98 -16.72 -8.35
CA LYS A 159 -1.80 -16.73 -7.45
C LYS A 159 -0.97 -15.43 -7.43
N GLY A 160 -1.49 -14.39 -8.07
CA GLY A 160 -0.87 -13.08 -8.06
C GLY A 160 0.23 -12.94 -9.11
N MET A 161 0.19 -11.85 -9.86
CA MET A 161 1.22 -11.51 -10.86
C MET A 161 1.65 -10.07 -10.68
N VAL A 162 2.96 -9.82 -10.76
CA VAL A 162 3.52 -8.47 -10.63
C VAL A 162 4.21 -8.08 -11.93
N TYR A 163 3.90 -6.87 -12.40
CA TYR A 163 4.52 -6.24 -13.55
C TYR A 163 5.27 -5.01 -13.07
N LEU A 164 6.57 -4.93 -13.33
CA LEU A 164 7.39 -3.78 -13.00
C LEU A 164 7.85 -3.10 -14.30
N GLY A 165 7.60 -1.80 -14.39
CA GLY A 165 8.00 -0.98 -15.53
C GLY A 165 9.51 -0.75 -15.58
N LYS A 166 9.95 -0.04 -16.62
CA LYS A 166 11.33 0.41 -16.74
C LYS A 166 11.56 1.60 -15.81
N THR A 167 12.10 1.31 -14.63
CA THR A 167 12.41 2.26 -13.55
C THR A 167 13.85 2.09 -13.06
N THR A 168 14.31 2.99 -12.20
CA THR A 168 15.60 2.85 -11.49
C THR A 168 15.58 1.62 -10.57
N ALA A 169 16.74 1.13 -10.14
CA ALA A 169 16.81 -0.03 -9.23
C ALA A 169 16.12 0.25 -7.88
N GLU A 170 16.28 1.47 -7.35
CA GLU A 170 15.66 1.92 -6.10
C GLU A 170 14.14 1.98 -6.22
N GLU A 171 13.63 2.63 -7.26
CA GLU A 171 12.20 2.71 -7.51
C GLU A 171 11.60 1.33 -7.77
N ARG A 172 12.30 0.47 -8.52
CA ARG A 172 11.85 -0.92 -8.76
C ARG A 172 11.75 -1.72 -7.48
N PHE A 173 12.71 -1.56 -6.57
CA PHE A 173 12.71 -2.26 -5.28
C PHE A 173 11.58 -1.77 -4.37
N LEU A 174 11.33 -0.46 -4.33
CA LEU A 174 10.16 0.10 -3.66
C LEU A 174 8.85 -0.47 -4.22
N LEU A 175 8.68 -0.45 -5.54
CA LEU A 175 7.46 -0.93 -6.20
C LEU A 175 7.28 -2.45 -6.03
N ALA A 176 8.36 -3.23 -5.99
CA ALA A 176 8.30 -4.65 -5.68
C ALA A 176 7.78 -4.90 -4.24
N ASN A 177 8.25 -4.11 -3.28
CA ASN A 177 7.72 -4.13 -1.92
C ASN A 177 6.24 -3.73 -1.90
N ALA A 178 5.85 -2.64 -2.55
CA ALA A 178 4.47 -2.19 -2.59
C ALA A 178 3.53 -3.22 -3.24
N CYS A 179 3.95 -3.85 -4.33
CA CYS A 179 3.19 -4.93 -4.98
C CYS A 179 3.06 -6.15 -4.06
N THR A 180 4.12 -6.52 -3.35
CA THR A 180 4.10 -7.62 -2.38
C THR A 180 3.14 -7.33 -1.24
N ALA A 181 3.14 -6.10 -0.72
CA ALA A 181 2.17 -5.66 0.26
C ALA A 181 0.75 -5.81 -0.27
N LEU A 182 0.45 -5.41 -1.51
CA LEU A 182 -0.88 -5.61 -2.10
C LEU A 182 -1.26 -7.09 -2.33
N LEU A 183 -0.29 -7.97 -2.60
CA LEU A 183 -0.56 -9.42 -2.69
C LEU A 183 -0.86 -10.05 -1.34
N LEU A 184 -0.26 -9.54 -0.27
CA LEU A 184 -0.45 -10.01 1.10
C LEU A 184 -1.70 -9.40 1.76
N GLN A 185 -2.32 -8.43 1.10
CA GLN A 185 -3.58 -7.87 1.51
C GLN A 185 -4.65 -8.98 1.50
N GLU A 186 -5.26 -9.26 2.66
CA GLU A 186 -6.33 -10.24 2.74
C GLU A 186 -7.48 -9.80 1.82
N VAL A 187 -7.73 -10.60 0.77
CA VAL A 187 -8.87 -10.38 -0.13
C VAL A 187 -10.13 -10.53 0.71
N ILE A 188 -10.98 -9.49 0.69
CA ILE A 188 -12.35 -9.59 1.21
C ILE A 188 -13.05 -10.64 0.37
N GLY A 189 -13.26 -11.82 0.95
CA GLY A 189 -14.24 -12.81 0.52
C GLY A 189 -15.53 -12.64 1.28
#